data_AF-A0A0G1K6I6-F1
#
_entry.id   AF-A0A0G1K6I6-F1
#
_cell.length_a   1.000
_cell.length_b   1.000
_cell.length_c   1.000
_cell.angle_alpha   90.00
_cell.angle_beta   90.00
_cell.angle_gamma   90.00
#
_symmetry.space_group_name_H-M   'P 1'
#
loop_
_entity.id
_entity.type
_entity.pdbx_description
1 polymer ?
#
loop_
_entity_poly.entity_id
_entity_poly.type
_entity_poly.pdbx_seq_one_letter_code
_entity_poly.pdbx_strand_id
1 'polypeptide(L)'
;MGPNSATRDDIREVFIEGWRLGLKAIAIYRDGSKGLQPLNTKKETTESSSTPSLVEKVNGYTRVHLPDERPAITHKFSVGGHEVYLTVGLYPSNSQPGELFLVAAKEGSTISGLLDTVATLVSMCLQSGVPLKTLVRKFKDTSFAPAGFTSNPEIPAAKSIADYVFRYLGMRFLSQDDREELFGPIKTDSLPINPLPASILVQAQLPNIAATPVSNTDAPVCQCGTLMFRAGSCWTCPNCFATTGVCN
;
A
#
# COMPACT_ATOMS: atom_id res chain seq x y z
N MET A 1 -16.24 -46.94 4.89
CA MET A 1 -15.73 -45.82 5.69
C MET A 1 -14.92 -46.42 6.82
N GLY A 2 -13.68 -45.97 7.01
CA GLY A 2 -12.80 -46.44 8.08
C GLY A 2 -12.52 -45.33 9.10
N PRO A 3 -12.27 -45.68 10.37
CA PRO A 3 -11.96 -44.71 11.40
C PRO A 3 -10.67 -43.94 11.09
N ASN A 4 -10.48 -42.77 11.71
CA ASN A 4 -9.26 -41.95 11.53
C ASN A 4 -7.98 -42.71 11.93
N SER A 5 -8.09 -43.64 12.87
CA SER A 5 -6.98 -44.51 13.32
C SER A 5 -6.53 -45.55 12.30
N ALA A 6 -7.20 -45.67 11.14
CA ALA A 6 -6.83 -46.65 10.13
C ALA A 6 -5.40 -46.42 9.60
N THR A 7 -4.60 -47.48 9.67
CA THR A 7 -3.20 -47.52 9.28
C THR A 7 -3.05 -47.86 7.80
N ARG A 8 -1.81 -47.78 7.29
CA ARG A 8 -1.52 -48.13 5.89
C ARG A 8 -1.74 -49.62 5.60
N ASP A 9 -1.49 -50.49 6.58
CA ASP A 9 -1.68 -51.92 6.44
C ASP A 9 -3.16 -52.30 6.35
N ASP A 10 -4.02 -51.62 7.13
CA ASP A 10 -5.47 -51.80 7.05
C ASP A 10 -6.02 -51.43 5.66
N ILE A 11 -5.52 -50.34 5.07
CA ILE A 11 -5.92 -49.92 3.72
C ILE A 11 -5.47 -50.95 2.68
N ARG A 12 -4.25 -51.49 2.83
CA ARG A 12 -3.70 -52.50 1.94
C ARG A 12 -4.55 -53.77 1.95
N GLU A 13 -4.96 -54.23 3.13
CA GLU A 13 -5.77 -55.43 3.27
C GLU A 13 -7.14 -55.29 2.56
N VAL A 14 -7.77 -54.12 2.65
CA VAL A 14 -9.04 -53.84 1.97
C VAL A 14 -8.91 -53.96 0.44
N PHE A 15 -7.80 -53.50 -0.15
CA PHE A 15 -7.56 -53.66 -1.59
C PHE A 15 -7.31 -55.11 -1.99
N ILE A 16 -6.59 -55.87 -1.16
CA ILE A 16 -6.34 -57.31 -1.38
C ILE A 16 -7.65 -58.09 -1.31
N GLU A 17 -8.50 -57.81 -0.32
CA GLU A 17 -9.79 -58.47 -0.17
C GLU A 17 -10.76 -58.13 -1.28
N GLY A 18 -10.86 -56.87 -1.70
CA GLY A 18 -11.74 -56.54 -2.82
C GLY A 18 -11.27 -57.13 -4.15
N TRP A 19 -9.96 -57.37 -4.33
CA TRP A 19 -9.47 -58.19 -5.45
C TRP A 19 -9.92 -59.64 -5.35
N ARG A 20 -9.81 -60.28 -4.17
CA ARG A 20 -10.28 -61.66 -3.94
C ARG A 20 -11.77 -61.83 -4.19
N LEU A 21 -12.55 -60.82 -3.81
CA LEU A 21 -14.00 -60.77 -4.01
C LEU A 21 -14.41 -60.38 -5.43
N GLY A 22 -13.45 -60.11 -6.33
CA GLY A 22 -13.72 -59.76 -7.72
C GLY A 22 -14.38 -58.38 -7.91
N LEU A 23 -14.18 -57.46 -6.96
CA LEU A 23 -14.75 -56.11 -7.05
C LEU A 23 -14.05 -55.31 -8.15
N LYS A 24 -14.84 -54.72 -9.04
CA LYS A 24 -14.33 -53.89 -10.14
C LYS A 24 -13.69 -52.58 -9.65
N ALA A 25 -14.15 -52.04 -8.53
CA ALA A 25 -13.63 -50.82 -7.94
C ALA A 25 -13.94 -50.74 -6.45
N ILE A 26 -13.05 -50.10 -5.69
CA ILE A 26 -13.19 -49.86 -4.24
C ILE A 26 -12.83 -48.40 -3.99
N ALA A 27 -13.73 -47.67 -3.33
CA ALA A 27 -13.47 -46.32 -2.85
C ALA A 27 -13.34 -46.35 -1.33
N ILE A 28 -12.12 -46.14 -0.83
CA ILE A 28 -11.85 -46.11 0.60
C ILE A 28 -11.92 -44.67 1.07
N TYR A 29 -12.75 -44.44 2.08
CA TYR A 29 -12.86 -43.17 2.77
C TYR A 29 -12.42 -43.36 4.22
N ARG A 30 -11.33 -42.70 4.60
CA ARG A 30 -10.84 -42.63 5.98
C ARG A 30 -11.33 -41.34 6.62
N ASP A 31 -11.99 -41.44 7.76
CA ASP A 31 -12.50 -40.28 8.48
C ASP A 31 -11.38 -39.30 8.83
N GLY A 32 -11.65 -37.99 8.66
CA GLY A 32 -10.65 -36.93 8.76
C GLY A 32 -9.84 -36.66 7.48
N SER A 33 -10.04 -37.41 6.38
CA SER A 33 -9.31 -37.19 5.12
C SER A 33 -9.89 -36.07 4.25
N LYS A 34 -11.06 -35.51 4.60
CA LYS A 34 -11.64 -34.29 3.98
C LYS A 34 -12.03 -33.31 5.09
N GLY A 35 -11.69 -32.03 4.91
CA GLY A 35 -11.80 -31.00 5.95
C GLY A 35 -13.21 -30.61 6.39
N LEU A 36 -14.24 -30.94 5.61
CA LEU A 36 -15.64 -30.72 5.97
C LEU A 36 -16.41 -32.02 5.72
N GLN A 37 -16.88 -32.64 6.81
CA GLN A 37 -17.85 -33.72 6.76
C GLN A 37 -19.26 -33.12 6.87
N PRO A 38 -20.16 -33.32 5.89
CA PRO A 38 -21.50 -32.73 5.91
C PRO A 38 -22.46 -33.44 6.87
N LEU A 39 -22.00 -34.37 7.70
CA LEU A 39 -22.87 -35.20 8.53
C LEU A 39 -22.20 -35.58 9.86
N ASN A 40 -22.40 -34.76 10.90
CA ASN A 40 -22.13 -35.15 12.27
C ASN A 40 -23.47 -35.44 12.98
N THR A 41 -23.89 -36.70 13.01
CA THR A 41 -24.88 -37.20 13.97
C THR A 41 -24.14 -37.86 15.13
N LYS A 42 -23.68 -37.05 16.09
CA LYS A 42 -23.68 -37.36 17.53
C LYS A 42 -23.06 -36.21 18.30
N LYS A 43 -23.84 -35.72 19.26
CA LYS A 43 -23.49 -34.70 20.24
C LYS A 43 -22.84 -35.45 21.41
N GLU A 44 -21.54 -35.30 21.60
CA GLU A 44 -20.89 -35.62 22.87
C GLU A 44 -20.20 -34.36 23.40
N THR A 45 -20.59 -34.04 24.62
CA THR A 45 -20.18 -32.91 25.42
C THR A 45 -18.89 -33.29 26.13
N THR A 46 -17.78 -32.62 25.84
CA THR A 46 -16.65 -32.58 26.77
C THR A 46 -15.91 -31.26 26.59
N GLU A 47 -15.91 -30.47 27.66
CA GLU A 47 -15.16 -29.22 27.77
C GLU A 47 -13.66 -29.53 27.86
N SER A 48 -12.87 -28.92 26.97
CA SER A 48 -11.42 -28.76 27.11
C SER A 48 -10.95 -27.62 26.19
N SER A 49 -10.70 -26.46 26.78
CA SER A 49 -9.74 -25.43 26.37
C SER A 49 -9.29 -25.37 24.89
N SER A 50 -9.99 -24.59 24.08
CA SER A 50 -9.42 -23.58 23.15
C SER A 50 -10.56 -22.93 22.37
N THR A 51 -10.63 -21.60 22.45
CA THR A 51 -11.44 -20.65 21.67
C THR A 51 -12.09 -21.19 20.37
N PRO A 52 -13.42 -21.09 20.17
CA PRO A 52 -14.04 -21.43 18.90
C PRO A 52 -13.90 -20.24 17.94
N SER A 53 -12.75 -20.10 17.30
CA SER A 53 -12.64 -19.20 16.15
C SER A 53 -13.28 -19.88 14.94
N LEU A 54 -14.51 -19.50 14.60
CA LEU A 54 -15.09 -19.76 13.28
C LEU A 54 -14.35 -18.92 12.24
N VAL A 55 -13.10 -19.31 11.93
CA VAL A 55 -12.37 -18.83 10.76
C VAL A 55 -12.38 -19.98 9.76
N GLU A 56 -13.22 -19.81 8.75
CA GLU A 56 -13.29 -20.65 7.56
C GLU A 56 -11.94 -20.53 6.83
N LYS A 57 -11.03 -21.50 7.02
CA LYS A 57 -9.75 -21.57 6.29
C LYS A 57 -9.99 -21.99 4.83
N VAL A 58 -10.44 -21.04 4.04
CA VAL A 58 -10.27 -21.02 2.57
C VAL A 58 -8.90 -20.40 2.30
N ASN A 59 -7.86 -21.22 2.16
CA ASN A 59 -6.49 -20.82 1.80
C ASN A 59 -5.87 -19.61 2.55
N GLY A 60 -6.07 -19.44 3.86
CA GLY A 60 -5.16 -18.69 4.75
C GLY A 60 -4.72 -17.26 4.38
N TYR A 61 -5.27 -16.64 3.34
CA TYR A 61 -5.00 -15.28 2.88
C TYR A 61 -6.15 -14.40 3.34
N THR A 62 -6.21 -14.11 4.63
CA THR A 62 -7.14 -13.09 5.13
C THR A 62 -6.56 -11.74 4.76
N ARG A 63 -7.13 -11.10 3.74
CA ARG A 63 -6.81 -9.73 3.37
C ARG A 63 -7.17 -8.81 4.54
N VAL A 64 -6.18 -8.13 5.10
CA VAL A 64 -6.38 -7.14 6.16
C VAL A 64 -6.69 -5.80 5.52
N HIS A 65 -7.97 -5.47 5.42
CA HIS A 65 -8.40 -4.17 4.92
C HIS A 65 -7.98 -3.05 5.86
N LEU A 66 -7.71 -1.88 5.28
CA LEU A 66 -7.47 -0.67 6.04
C LEU A 66 -8.82 -0.03 6.41
N PRO A 67 -8.90 0.68 7.56
CA PRO A 67 -10.11 1.41 7.93
C PRO A 67 -10.39 2.57 6.96
N ASP A 68 -11.65 3.03 6.94
CA ASP A 68 -12.11 4.11 6.06
C ASP A 68 -11.29 5.39 6.25
N GLU A 69 -10.99 5.73 7.51
CA GLU A 69 -10.10 6.82 7.90
C GLU A 69 -8.75 6.29 8.37
N ARG A 70 -7.67 6.83 7.80
CA ARG A 70 -6.31 6.36 8.08
C ARG A 70 -5.26 7.42 7.75
N PRO A 71 -4.08 7.35 8.39
CA PRO A 71 -2.96 8.20 8.00
C PRO A 71 -2.42 7.79 6.63
N ALA A 72 -2.07 8.78 5.81
CA ALA A 72 -1.44 8.57 4.51
C ALA A 72 -0.29 9.56 4.29
N ILE A 73 0.69 9.16 3.49
CA ILE A 73 1.81 10.01 3.08
C ILE A 73 1.71 10.21 1.58
N THR A 74 1.67 11.46 1.13
CA THR A 74 1.72 11.81 -0.29
C THR A 74 3.09 12.39 -0.64
N HIS A 75 3.71 11.82 -1.66
CA HIS A 75 5.01 12.22 -2.19
C HIS A 75 4.88 12.56 -3.68
N LYS A 76 5.18 13.81 -4.04
CA LYS A 76 5.28 14.22 -5.44
C LYS A 76 6.68 13.91 -5.94
N PHE A 77 6.78 13.29 -7.10
CA PHE A 77 8.04 13.07 -7.78
C PHE A 77 7.90 13.24 -9.29
N SER A 78 9.04 13.39 -9.96
CA SER A 78 9.10 13.31 -11.42
C SER A 78 10.09 12.24 -11.85
N VAL A 79 9.79 11.52 -12.94
CA VAL A 79 10.73 10.61 -13.60
C VAL A 79 10.72 10.93 -15.08
N GLY A 80 11.87 11.34 -15.63
CA GLY A 80 11.99 11.63 -17.07
C GLY A 80 11.03 12.74 -17.55
N GLY A 81 10.70 13.71 -16.69
CA GLY A 81 9.79 14.81 -17.01
C GLY A 81 8.31 14.53 -16.76
N HIS A 82 7.93 13.29 -16.43
CA HIS A 82 6.55 12.95 -16.06
C HIS A 82 6.35 13.19 -14.57
N GLU A 83 5.32 13.94 -14.18
CA GLU A 83 5.01 14.21 -12.79
C GLU A 83 4.01 13.19 -12.23
N VAL A 84 4.33 12.58 -11.09
CA VAL A 84 3.50 11.56 -10.45
C VAL A 84 3.38 11.85 -8.96
N TYR A 85 2.16 11.67 -8.44
CA TYR A 85 1.85 11.72 -7.02
C TYR A 85 1.69 10.30 -6.51
N LEU A 86 2.56 9.93 -5.56
CA LEU A 86 2.48 8.67 -4.84
C LEU A 86 1.82 8.92 -3.49
N THR A 87 0.68 8.28 -3.24
CA THR A 87 0.04 8.27 -1.92
C THR A 87 0.15 6.87 -1.33
N VAL A 88 0.71 6.78 -0.12
CA VAL A 88 0.86 5.53 0.62
C VAL A 88 -0.08 5.58 1.83
N GLY A 89 -1.09 4.71 1.85
CA GLY A 89 -1.97 4.56 3.00
C GLY A 89 -1.33 3.63 4.03
N LEU A 90 -1.37 4.03 5.30
CA LEU A 90 -0.71 3.33 6.39
C LEU A 90 -1.70 2.66 7.33
N TYR A 91 -1.32 1.52 7.88
CA TYR A 91 -2.06 0.91 8.97
C TYR A 91 -1.91 1.75 10.25
N PRO A 92 -3.01 2.15 10.92
CA PRO A 92 -2.94 2.98 12.12
C PRO A 92 -2.18 2.34 13.29
N SER A 93 -2.14 1.01 13.34
CA SER A 93 -1.54 0.25 14.45
C SER A 93 -0.02 0.24 14.43
N ASN A 94 0.61 0.12 13.25
CA ASN A 94 2.04 -0.11 13.10
C ASN A 94 2.72 0.82 12.09
N SER A 95 1.97 1.75 11.48
CA SER A 95 2.45 2.67 10.45
C SER A 95 3.11 1.98 9.24
N GLN A 96 2.80 0.71 8.99
CA GLN A 96 3.27 0.00 7.80
C GLN A 96 2.42 0.36 6.58
N PRO A 97 3.01 0.32 5.37
CA PRO A 97 2.28 0.59 4.14
C PRO A 97 1.29 -0.54 3.86
N GLY A 98 0.03 -0.19 3.68
CA GLY A 98 -1.04 -1.12 3.36
C GLY A 98 -1.68 -0.91 1.99
N GLU A 99 -1.52 0.26 1.40
CA GLU A 99 -2.05 0.55 0.07
C GLU A 99 -1.24 1.64 -0.62
N LEU A 100 -1.40 1.68 -1.93
CA LEU A 100 -0.69 2.54 -2.84
C LEU A 100 -1.68 3.17 -3.80
N PHE A 101 -1.53 4.46 -4.04
CA PHE A 101 -2.17 5.16 -5.15
C PHE A 101 -1.11 5.93 -5.93
N LEU A 102 -1.23 5.90 -7.25
CA LEU A 102 -0.31 6.58 -8.17
C LEU A 102 -1.13 7.42 -9.14
N VAL A 103 -1.00 8.73 -9.04
CA VAL A 103 -1.71 9.66 -9.93
C VAL A 103 -0.68 10.40 -10.78
N ALA A 104 -0.67 10.14 -12.09
CA ALA A 104 0.18 10.88 -13.01
C ALA A 104 -0.52 12.16 -13.50
N ALA A 105 0.21 13.28 -13.50
CA ALA A 105 -0.33 14.56 -13.95
C ALA A 105 -0.14 14.70 -15.47
N LYS A 106 -1.24 15.04 -16.17
CA LYS A 106 -1.25 15.35 -17.62
C LYS A 106 -0.77 14.20 -18.52
N GLU A 107 -0.83 12.97 -18.05
CA GLU A 107 -0.51 11.78 -18.84
C GLU A 107 -1.75 11.18 -19.54
N GLY A 108 -1.50 10.46 -20.63
CA GLY A 108 -2.55 9.76 -21.37
C GLY A 108 -3.20 8.63 -20.55
N SER A 109 -4.41 8.24 -20.94
CA SER A 109 -5.21 7.20 -20.26
C SER A 109 -4.49 5.86 -20.11
N THR A 110 -3.58 5.53 -21.03
CA THR A 110 -2.76 4.31 -20.96
C THR A 110 -1.83 4.30 -19.76
N ILE A 111 -1.11 5.40 -19.49
CA ILE A 111 -0.15 5.47 -18.37
C ILE A 111 -0.92 5.49 -17.05
N SER A 112 -1.95 6.35 -16.95
CA SER A 112 -2.78 6.43 -15.74
C SER A 112 -3.43 5.09 -15.41
N GLY A 113 -4.05 4.41 -16.39
CA GLY A 113 -4.67 3.11 -16.16
C GLY A 113 -3.68 2.01 -15.76
N LEU A 114 -2.47 2.01 -16.34
CA LEU A 114 -1.42 1.07 -15.95
C LEU A 114 -0.93 1.34 -14.52
N LEU A 115 -0.71 2.60 -14.15
CA LEU A 115 -0.30 2.98 -12.80
C LEU A 115 -1.35 2.66 -11.76
N ASP A 116 -2.63 2.92 -12.05
CA ASP A 116 -3.76 2.55 -11.18
C ASP A 116 -3.85 1.03 -10.98
N THR A 117 -3.64 0.26 -12.06
CA THR A 117 -3.64 -1.20 -12.01
C THR A 117 -2.48 -1.71 -11.15
N VAL A 118 -1.27 -1.18 -11.34
CA VAL A 118 -0.09 -1.55 -10.52
C VAL A 118 -0.32 -1.18 -9.07
N ALA A 119 -0.81 0.03 -8.78
CA ALA A 119 -1.07 0.50 -7.43
C ALA A 119 -2.12 -0.37 -6.70
N THR A 120 -3.18 -0.75 -7.42
CA THR A 120 -4.21 -1.67 -6.91
C THR A 120 -3.65 -3.05 -6.62
N LEU A 121 -2.87 -3.63 -7.54
CA LEU A 121 -2.25 -4.94 -7.37
C LEU A 121 -1.30 -4.95 -6.15
N VAL A 122 -0.48 -3.90 -6.00
CA VAL A 122 0.44 -3.77 -4.86
C VAL A 122 -0.34 -3.63 -3.55
N SER A 123 -1.43 -2.85 -3.55
CA SER A 123 -2.31 -2.73 -2.38
C SER A 123 -2.91 -4.09 -1.99
N MET A 124 -3.34 -4.88 -2.96
CA MET A 124 -3.80 -6.25 -2.71
C MET A 124 -2.69 -7.12 -2.11
N CYS A 125 -1.48 -7.09 -2.68
CA CYS A 125 -0.34 -7.85 -2.15
C CYS A 125 -0.02 -7.48 -0.69
N LEU A 126 0.05 -6.19 -0.36
CA LEU A 126 0.36 -5.71 0.99
C LEU A 126 -0.73 -6.13 1.98
N GLN A 127 -2.00 -5.95 1.63
CA GLN A 127 -3.12 -6.33 2.50
C GLN A 127 -3.25 -7.85 2.67
N SER A 128 -2.76 -8.60 1.69
CA SER A 128 -2.63 -10.06 1.74
C SER A 128 -1.41 -10.52 2.55
N GLY A 129 -0.60 -9.62 3.13
CA GLY A 129 0.53 -9.98 3.99
C GLY A 129 1.83 -10.29 3.24
N VAL A 130 1.93 -9.92 1.95
CA VAL A 130 3.20 -10.04 1.22
C VAL A 130 4.22 -9.05 1.82
N PRO A 131 5.41 -9.51 2.26
CA PRO A 131 6.41 -8.61 2.84
C PRO A 131 6.87 -7.54 1.84
N LEU A 132 6.93 -6.28 2.28
CA LEU A 132 7.38 -5.17 1.44
C LEU A 132 8.78 -5.43 0.86
N LYS A 133 9.69 -6.01 1.66
CA LYS A 133 11.04 -6.40 1.24
C LYS A 133 11.04 -7.25 -0.03
N THR A 134 10.09 -8.19 -0.16
CA THR A 134 9.96 -9.07 -1.32
C THR A 134 9.54 -8.29 -2.56
N LEU A 135 8.57 -7.38 -2.42
CA LEU A 135 8.13 -6.52 -3.52
C LEU A 135 9.25 -5.60 -3.97
N VAL A 136 9.94 -4.93 -3.03
CA VAL A 136 11.06 -4.04 -3.34
C VAL A 136 12.17 -4.80 -4.05
N ARG A 137 12.58 -5.98 -3.56
CA ARG A 137 13.58 -6.82 -4.22
C ARG A 137 13.21 -7.16 -5.66
N LYS A 138 11.93 -7.44 -5.91
CA LYS A 138 11.44 -7.89 -7.22
C LYS A 138 11.32 -6.75 -8.24
N PHE A 139 10.85 -5.59 -7.79
CA PHE A 139 10.48 -4.49 -8.68
C PHE A 139 11.51 -3.35 -8.74
N LYS A 140 12.43 -3.27 -7.78
CA LYS A 140 13.62 -2.42 -7.94
C LYS A 140 14.38 -2.87 -9.20
N ASP A 141 14.97 -1.91 -9.89
CA ASP A 141 15.69 -2.08 -11.15
C ASP A 141 14.84 -2.52 -12.35
N THR A 142 13.50 -2.56 -12.24
CA THR A 142 12.64 -2.80 -13.40
C THR A 142 12.73 -1.65 -14.40
N SER A 143 12.97 -1.98 -15.66
CA SER A 143 13.32 -1.00 -16.69
C SER A 143 12.24 -0.93 -17.77
N PHE A 144 11.60 0.23 -17.90
CA PHE A 144 10.66 0.55 -18.96
C PHE A 144 10.37 2.06 -18.95
N ALA A 145 9.98 2.62 -20.09
CA ALA A 145 9.62 4.03 -20.17
C ALA A 145 8.30 4.31 -19.42
N PRO A 146 8.17 5.43 -18.69
CA PRO A 146 9.14 6.53 -18.58
C PRO A 146 10.32 6.27 -17.62
N ALA A 147 11.52 6.67 -18.04
CA ALA A 147 12.77 6.53 -17.28
C ALA A 147 13.60 7.81 -17.37
N GLY A 148 14.45 8.09 -16.38
CA GLY A 148 15.35 9.24 -16.42
C GLY A 148 15.66 9.82 -15.05
N PHE A 149 16.10 11.07 -15.05
CA PHE A 149 16.38 11.83 -13.84
C PHE A 149 15.10 12.07 -13.03
N THR A 150 15.28 12.18 -11.72
CA THR A 150 14.17 12.42 -10.79
C THR A 150 14.35 13.71 -10.01
N SER A 151 13.26 14.18 -9.41
CA SER A 151 13.27 15.35 -8.53
C SER A 151 13.79 15.06 -7.12
N ASN A 152 14.04 13.79 -6.76
CA ASN A 152 14.45 13.39 -5.41
C ASN A 152 15.98 13.20 -5.33
N PRO A 153 16.70 13.96 -4.49
CA PRO A 153 18.15 13.82 -4.31
C PRO A 153 18.59 12.42 -3.87
N GLU A 154 17.76 11.70 -3.11
CA GLU A 154 18.06 10.34 -2.63
C GLU A 154 18.01 9.30 -3.76
N ILE A 155 17.26 9.58 -4.83
CA ILE A 155 17.09 8.70 -5.99
C ILE A 155 17.32 9.53 -7.26
N PRO A 156 18.58 9.89 -7.62
CA PRO A 156 18.85 10.84 -8.69
C PRO A 156 18.32 10.44 -10.07
N ALA A 157 18.28 9.13 -10.34
CA ALA A 157 17.76 8.57 -11.58
C ALA A 157 17.03 7.24 -11.33
N ALA A 158 15.98 6.99 -12.11
CA ALA A 158 15.17 5.78 -12.06
C ALA A 158 15.01 5.16 -13.47
N LYS A 159 14.95 3.82 -13.52
CA LYS A 159 14.81 3.04 -14.76
C LYS A 159 13.36 2.87 -15.22
N SER A 160 12.41 3.19 -14.34
CA SER A 160 10.97 3.28 -14.61
C SER A 160 10.27 4.02 -13.46
N ILE A 161 9.00 4.37 -13.63
CA ILE A 161 8.15 4.84 -12.51
C ILE A 161 8.04 3.77 -11.42
N ALA A 162 7.91 2.48 -11.79
CA ALA A 162 7.83 1.40 -10.80
C ALA A 162 9.13 1.24 -10.02
N ASP A 163 10.30 1.27 -10.69
CA ASP A 163 11.61 1.27 -10.05
C ASP A 163 11.71 2.39 -9.01
N TYR A 164 11.33 3.62 -9.38
CA TYR A 164 11.33 4.74 -8.45
C TYR A 164 10.45 4.48 -7.22
N VAL A 165 9.20 4.06 -7.43
CA VAL A 165 8.23 3.82 -6.36
C VAL A 165 8.75 2.79 -5.37
N PHE A 166 9.27 1.65 -5.85
CA PHE A 166 9.76 0.60 -4.96
C PHE A 166 11.09 0.95 -4.30
N ARG A 167 11.96 1.73 -4.95
CA ARG A 167 13.16 2.29 -4.30
C ARG A 167 12.77 3.26 -3.19
N TYR A 168 11.81 4.16 -3.44
CA TYR A 168 11.29 5.09 -2.44
C TYR A 168 10.66 4.36 -1.24
N LEU A 169 9.78 3.39 -1.50
CA LEU A 169 9.17 2.57 -0.44
C LEU A 169 10.23 1.81 0.36
N GLY A 170 11.24 1.27 -0.32
CA GLY A 170 12.37 0.58 0.30
C GLY A 170 13.17 1.49 1.22
N MET A 171 13.53 2.69 0.77
CA MET A 171 14.31 3.64 1.57
C MET A 171 13.53 4.17 2.77
N ARG A 172 12.20 4.32 2.63
CA ARG A 172 11.33 4.93 3.65
C ARG A 172 10.83 3.97 4.72
N PHE A 173 10.48 2.74 4.36
CA PHE A 173 9.75 1.82 5.26
C PHE A 173 10.52 0.55 5.64
N LEU A 174 11.61 0.20 4.95
CA LEU A 174 12.40 -0.97 5.34
C LEU A 174 13.37 -0.64 6.49
N SER A 175 13.71 -1.68 7.25
CA SER A 175 14.72 -1.60 8.31
C SER A 175 16.11 -1.26 7.74
N GLN A 176 17.04 -0.82 8.60
CA GLN A 176 18.42 -0.53 8.16
C GLN A 176 19.07 -1.76 7.51
N ASP A 177 18.96 -2.92 8.16
CA ASP A 177 19.52 -4.18 7.67
C ASP A 177 18.97 -4.57 6.29
N ASP A 178 17.65 -4.43 6.09
CA ASP A 178 17.01 -4.73 4.80
C ASP A 178 17.42 -3.76 3.70
N ARG A 179 17.66 -2.49 4.05
CA ARG A 179 18.11 -1.48 3.09
C ARG A 179 19.54 -1.74 2.64
N GLU A 180 20.44 -2.08 3.57
CA GLU A 180 21.82 -2.44 3.24
C GLU A 180 21.89 -3.69 2.36
N GLU A 181 21.05 -4.68 2.61
CA GLU A 181 20.98 -5.88 1.76
C GLU A 181 20.50 -5.57 0.34
N LEU A 182 19.51 -4.68 0.19
CA LEU A 182 18.87 -4.42 -1.11
C LEU A 182 19.57 -3.33 -1.94
N PHE A 183 20.13 -2.32 -1.29
CA PHE A 183 20.72 -1.14 -1.94
C PHE A 183 22.23 -1.03 -1.75
N GLY A 184 22.81 -1.89 -0.90
CA GLY A 184 24.22 -1.83 -0.53
C GLY A 184 24.50 -0.82 0.58
N PRO A 185 25.76 -0.68 1.01
CA PRO A 185 26.14 0.29 2.02
C PRO A 185 25.87 1.70 1.51
N ILE A 186 24.90 2.37 2.13
CA ILE A 186 24.61 3.78 1.87
C ILE A 186 25.80 4.57 2.43
N LYS A 187 26.54 5.29 1.58
CA LYS A 187 27.52 6.27 2.05
C LYS A 187 26.75 7.39 2.74
N THR A 188 26.63 7.28 4.05
CA THR A 188 26.08 8.32 4.91
C THR A 188 27.12 9.42 5.06
N ASP A 189 27.15 10.36 4.11
CA ASP A 189 27.35 11.73 4.54
C ASP A 189 26.09 12.10 5.33
N SER A 190 26.27 12.12 6.65
CA SER A 190 25.25 12.24 7.67
C SER A 190 24.27 13.39 7.40
N LEU A 191 23.01 13.06 7.19
CA LEU A 191 21.93 13.84 7.79
C LEU A 191 21.42 13.05 8.99
N PRO A 192 21.52 13.57 10.22
CA PRO A 192 21.01 12.88 11.37
C PRO A 192 19.50 12.74 11.22
N ILE A 193 19.02 11.50 11.17
CA ILE A 193 17.63 11.19 11.49
C ILE A 193 17.49 11.52 12.97
N ASN A 194 17.13 12.76 13.29
CA ASN A 194 16.65 13.07 14.62
C ASN A 194 15.38 12.21 14.82
N PRO A 195 15.35 11.28 15.80
CA PRO A 195 14.08 10.75 16.24
C PRO A 195 13.22 11.94 16.67
N LEU A 196 11.96 11.98 16.23
CA LEU A 196 11.02 13.03 16.64
C LEU A 196 11.10 13.18 18.17
N PRO A 197 11.45 14.37 18.71
CA PRO A 197 11.40 14.56 20.14
C PRO A 197 9.93 14.48 20.57
N ALA A 198 9.61 13.51 21.41
CA ALA A 198 8.41 13.57 22.23
C ALA A 198 8.49 14.85 23.07
N SER A 199 7.47 15.70 22.95
CA SER A 199 7.26 16.90 23.77
C SER A 199 8.18 18.08 23.47
N ILE A 200 7.83 18.88 22.46
CA ILE A 200 8.10 20.31 22.51
C ILE A 200 6.76 21.03 22.30
N LEU A 201 6.17 21.51 23.40
CA LEU A 201 5.18 22.58 23.37
C LEU A 201 5.91 23.85 22.91
N VAL A 202 6.06 24.02 21.59
CA VAL A 202 6.42 25.31 21.04
C VAL A 202 5.17 26.16 21.05
N GLN A 203 5.09 27.08 22.01
CA GLN A 203 4.26 28.27 21.87
C GLN A 203 4.74 29.00 20.61
N ALA A 204 4.03 28.80 19.50
CA ALA A 204 4.22 29.60 18.31
C ALA A 204 3.74 31.02 18.62
N GLN A 205 4.66 31.88 19.05
CA GLN A 205 4.49 33.31 18.86
C GLN A 205 4.49 33.56 17.36
N LEU A 206 3.32 33.94 16.85
CA LEU A 206 3.16 34.40 15.47
C LEU A 206 4.12 35.57 15.24
N PRO A 207 4.94 35.57 14.18
CA PRO A 207 5.59 36.78 13.76
C PRO A 207 4.50 37.80 13.44
N ASN A 208 4.57 38.94 14.13
CA ASN A 208 3.68 40.09 13.94
C ASN A 208 3.99 40.69 12.56
N ILE A 209 3.50 40.05 11.50
CA ILE A 209 3.38 40.69 10.20
C ILE A 209 2.26 41.69 10.39
N ALA A 210 2.63 42.95 10.58
CA ALA A 210 1.73 44.07 10.50
C ALA A 210 1.10 44.06 9.11
N ALA A 211 0.01 43.31 8.95
CA ALA A 211 -0.92 43.47 7.88
C ALA A 211 -1.50 44.87 8.05
N THR A 212 -1.04 45.80 7.23
CA THR A 212 -1.81 47.00 6.96
C THR A 212 -3.18 46.53 6.46
N PRO A 213 -4.28 46.85 7.15
CA PRO A 213 -5.59 46.47 6.68
C PRO A 213 -5.93 47.39 5.52
N VAL A 214 -5.55 47.00 4.30
CA VAL A 214 -6.14 47.59 3.11
C VAL A 214 -7.50 46.94 2.97
N SER A 215 -8.50 47.59 3.55
CA SER A 215 -9.92 47.25 3.41
C SER A 215 -10.32 47.37 1.95
N ASN A 216 -10.05 46.34 1.15
CA ASN A 216 -10.61 46.20 -0.18
C ASN A 216 -11.98 45.54 -0.05
N THR A 217 -12.95 46.30 0.47
CA THR A 217 -14.35 45.89 0.63
C THR A 217 -15.10 45.65 -0.68
N ASP A 218 -14.44 45.85 -1.82
CA ASP A 218 -15.05 45.77 -3.17
C ASP A 218 -14.23 44.90 -4.13
N ALA A 219 -13.42 43.98 -3.60
CA ALA A 219 -12.62 43.07 -4.40
C ALA A 219 -13.49 41.96 -5.04
N PRO A 220 -13.54 41.87 -6.38
CA PRO A 220 -14.28 40.81 -7.05
C PRO A 220 -13.64 39.44 -6.78
N VAL A 221 -14.46 38.39 -6.86
CA VAL A 221 -14.01 37.00 -6.71
C VAL A 221 -13.55 36.47 -8.08
N CYS A 222 -12.35 35.86 -8.19
CA CYS A 222 -11.90 35.18 -9.43
C CYS A 222 -12.85 34.03 -9.74
N GLN A 223 -12.95 33.63 -11.01
CA GLN A 223 -13.66 32.40 -11.40
C GLN A 223 -13.16 31.13 -10.68
N CYS A 224 -11.93 31.14 -10.14
CA CYS A 224 -11.41 30.06 -9.29
C CYS A 224 -11.89 30.11 -7.83
N GLY A 225 -12.72 31.09 -7.45
CA GLY A 225 -13.26 31.24 -6.10
C GLY A 225 -12.37 32.03 -5.13
N THR A 226 -11.15 32.41 -5.51
CA THR A 226 -10.25 33.20 -4.67
C THR A 226 -10.56 34.70 -4.78
N LEU A 227 -10.59 35.39 -3.63
CA LEU A 227 -10.76 36.84 -3.54
C LEU A 227 -9.55 37.54 -4.18
N MET A 228 -9.80 38.43 -5.14
CA MET A 228 -8.73 39.12 -5.86
C MET A 228 -8.14 40.25 -5.01
N PHE A 229 -6.90 40.64 -5.27
CA PHE A 229 -6.29 41.82 -4.64
C PHE A 229 -5.94 42.85 -5.72
N ARG A 230 -5.91 44.12 -5.32
CA ARG A 230 -5.69 45.22 -6.26
C ARG A 230 -4.20 45.39 -6.57
N ALA A 231 -3.85 45.36 -7.85
CA ALA A 231 -2.52 45.63 -8.37
C ALA A 231 -2.61 46.86 -9.30
N GLY A 232 -2.50 48.06 -8.72
CA GLY A 232 -2.68 49.32 -9.47
C GLY A 232 -4.14 49.56 -9.87
N SER A 233 -4.37 49.74 -11.18
CA SER A 233 -5.71 49.92 -11.76
C SER A 233 -6.43 48.60 -12.08
N CYS A 234 -5.75 47.45 -11.97
CA CYS A 234 -6.34 46.14 -12.22
C CYS A 234 -6.38 45.27 -10.96
N TRP A 235 -7.20 44.22 -11.02
CA TRP A 235 -7.30 43.19 -9.99
C TRP A 235 -6.54 41.97 -10.44
N THR A 236 -5.79 41.35 -9.53
CA THR A 236 -5.05 40.12 -9.80
C THR A 236 -5.43 39.06 -8.79
N CYS A 237 -5.58 37.82 -9.26
CA CYS A 237 -5.80 36.68 -8.38
C CYS A 237 -4.48 36.00 -8.02
N PRO A 238 -4.20 35.71 -6.74
CA PRO A 238 -2.97 35.04 -6.33
C PRO A 238 -2.95 33.54 -6.68
N ASN A 239 -4.12 32.95 -6.97
CA ASN A 239 -4.27 31.51 -7.21
C ASN A 239 -4.34 31.19 -8.71
N CYS A 240 -5.19 31.91 -9.45
CA CYS A 240 -5.42 31.69 -10.88
C CYS A 240 -4.57 32.60 -11.79
N PHE A 241 -3.90 33.62 -11.24
CA PHE A 241 -3.20 34.70 -11.97
C PHE A 241 -4.04 35.44 -13.01
N ALA A 242 -5.37 35.25 -13.00
CA ALA A 242 -6.27 36.03 -13.84
C ALA A 242 -6.25 37.49 -13.41
N THR A 243 -6.27 38.37 -14.41
CA THR A 243 -6.34 39.82 -14.22
C THR A 243 -7.65 40.36 -14.74
N THR A 244 -8.33 41.23 -13.99
CA THR A 244 -9.53 41.94 -14.44
C THR A 244 -9.32 43.45 -14.35
N GLY A 245 -9.72 44.17 -15.40
CA GLY A 245 -9.44 45.61 -15.57
C GLY A 245 -8.23 45.89 -16.47
N VAL A 246 -7.95 47.17 -16.72
CA VAL A 246 -6.81 47.61 -17.54
C VAL A 246 -5.62 47.83 -16.61
N CYS A 247 -4.59 47.00 -16.73
CA CYS A 247 -3.32 47.20 -16.02
C CYS A 247 -2.50 48.23 -16.81
N ASN A 248 -2.20 49.38 -16.21
CA ASN A 248 -1.16 50.29 -16.68
C ASN A 248 0.17 49.98 -15.98
#